data_AF-A0A800C735-F1
#
_entry.id   AF-A0A800C735-F1
#
_cell.length_a   1.000
_cell.length_b   1.000
_cell.length_c   1.000
_cell.angle_alpha   90.00
_cell.angle_beta   90.00
_cell.angle_gamma   90.00
#
_symmetry.space_group_name_H-M   'P 1'
#
loop_
_entity.id
_entity.type
_entity.pdbx_description
1 polymer ?
#
loop_
_entity_poly.entity_id
_entity_poly.type
_entity_poly.pdbx_seq_one_letter_code
_entity_poly.pdbx_strand_id
1 'polypeptide(L)'
;MFTKYAPKPENRAKNGRRHTGETGESLAVRSLKKNGYEIIEQNYRCNLGEIDIIARDGRVLTFIEVKARRTSGFGGPKWAVTPRKQRKISMVALKYLKETEQMGKK
;
A
#
# COMPACT_ATOMS: atom_id res chain seq x y z
N MET A 1 -2.70 26.04 -10.57
CA MET A 1 -1.33 25.48 -10.58
C MET A 1 -1.45 24.00 -10.33
N PHE A 2 -1.58 23.20 -11.39
CA PHE A 2 -1.80 21.75 -11.30
C PHE A 2 -0.44 21.04 -11.26
N THR A 3 -0.05 20.47 -10.13
CA THR A 3 1.04 19.50 -10.14
C THR A 3 0.47 18.16 -10.58
N LYS A 4 0.46 17.94 -11.91
CA LYS A 4 0.29 16.58 -12.46
C LYS A 4 1.42 15.72 -11.87
N TYR A 5 1.08 14.76 -11.04
CA TYR A 5 2.02 13.73 -10.65
C TYR A 5 2.37 12.92 -11.90
N ALA A 6 3.56 13.15 -12.45
CA ALA A 6 4.13 12.29 -13.47
C ALA A 6 4.70 11.06 -12.75
N PRO A 7 4.21 9.84 -13.02
CA PRO A 7 4.81 8.64 -12.46
C PRO A 7 6.29 8.59 -12.86
N LYS A 8 7.19 8.47 -11.88
CA LYS A 8 8.64 8.40 -12.13
C LYS A 8 8.97 7.10 -12.89
N PRO A 9 9.93 7.13 -13.83
CA PRO A 9 10.37 5.93 -14.51
C PRO A 9 10.97 4.93 -13.52
N GLU A 10 10.57 3.68 -13.69
CA GLU A 10 10.97 2.51 -12.93
C GLU A 10 12.50 2.31 -12.91
N ASN A 11 13.10 2.35 -11.72
CA ASN A 11 14.49 1.95 -11.55
C ASN A 11 14.53 0.50 -11.04
N ARG A 12 14.53 -0.45 -11.99
CA ARG A 12 14.69 -1.88 -11.70
C ARG A 12 16.15 -2.17 -11.36
N ALA A 13 16.46 -2.28 -10.07
CA ALA A 13 17.63 -3.03 -9.63
C ALA A 13 17.39 -3.67 -8.27
N LYS A 14 16.96 -4.94 -8.26
CA LYS A 14 17.38 -5.92 -7.25
C LYS A 14 17.52 -7.30 -7.89
N ASN A 15 18.78 -7.68 -8.12
CA ASN A 15 19.21 -9.01 -8.50
C ASN A 15 19.18 -9.91 -7.24
N GLY A 16 18.60 -11.11 -7.32
CA GLY A 16 18.64 -12.04 -6.18
C GLY A 16 17.58 -13.15 -6.15
N ARG A 17 17.73 -14.14 -7.04
CA ARG A 17 17.47 -15.59 -6.82
C ARG A 17 16.00 -16.05 -6.61
N ARG A 18 15.48 -16.65 -7.70
CA ARG A 18 14.48 -17.74 -7.80
C ARG A 18 13.10 -17.50 -7.15
N HIS A 19 12.04 -17.62 -7.95
CA HIS A 19 11.04 -18.70 -7.84
C HIS A 19 9.74 -18.32 -8.58
N THR A 20 9.23 -19.29 -9.32
CA THR A 20 7.85 -19.39 -9.79
C THR A 20 6.90 -19.39 -8.59
N GLY A 21 6.32 -18.23 -8.27
CA GLY A 21 5.29 -18.07 -7.25
C GLY A 21 4.74 -16.65 -7.26
N GLU A 22 3.42 -16.50 -7.08
CA GLU A 22 2.81 -15.18 -6.88
C GLU A 22 3.41 -14.51 -5.63
N THR A 23 3.78 -13.23 -5.74
CA THR A 23 4.28 -12.49 -4.58
C THR A 23 3.14 -12.30 -3.57
N GLY A 24 3.49 -12.04 -2.30
CA GLY A 24 2.49 -11.73 -1.28
C GLY A 24 1.59 -10.54 -1.68
N GLU A 25 2.14 -9.56 -2.40
CA GLU A 25 1.40 -8.43 -2.96
C GLU A 25 0.39 -8.88 -4.03
N SER A 26 0.79 -9.75 -4.97
CA SER A 26 -0.12 -10.27 -5.99
C SER A 26 -1.30 -11.04 -5.38
N LEU A 27 -1.03 -11.85 -4.36
CA LEU A 27 -2.07 -12.57 -3.61
C LEU A 27 -3.00 -11.61 -2.84
N ALA A 28 -2.44 -10.57 -2.23
CA ALA A 28 -3.21 -9.55 -1.52
C ALA A 28 -4.14 -8.80 -2.49
N VAL A 29 -3.63 -8.36 -3.64
CA VAL A 29 -4.44 -7.70 -4.68
C VAL A 29 -5.56 -8.59 -5.18
N ARG A 30 -5.28 -9.87 -5.47
CA ARG A 30 -6.28 -10.84 -5.91
C ARG A 30 -7.37 -11.01 -4.86
N SER A 31 -6.99 -11.14 -3.59
CA SER A 31 -7.92 -11.25 -2.48
C SER A 31 -8.78 -10.00 -2.32
N LEU A 32 -8.18 -8.82 -2.35
CA LEU A 32 -8.90 -7.54 -2.25
C LEU A 32 -9.93 -7.38 -3.37
N LYS A 33 -9.53 -7.64 -4.62
CA LYS A 33 -10.45 -7.62 -5.77
C LYS A 33 -11.61 -8.61 -5.60
N LYS A 34 -11.34 -9.83 -5.12
CA LYS A 34 -12.38 -10.82 -4.85
C LYS A 34 -13.37 -10.36 -3.77
N ASN A 35 -12.90 -9.54 -2.82
CA ASN A 35 -13.72 -8.95 -1.76
C ASN A 35 -14.37 -7.60 -2.16
N GLY A 36 -14.35 -7.23 -3.44
CA GLY A 36 -15.03 -6.02 -3.94
C GLY A 36 -14.23 -4.72 -3.86
N TYR A 37 -12.96 -4.79 -3.50
CA TYR A 37 -12.10 -3.60 -3.47
C TYR A 37 -11.69 -3.20 -4.89
N GLU A 38 -11.78 -1.91 -5.18
CA GLU A 38 -11.18 -1.29 -6.35
C GLU A 38 -9.71 -0.93 -6.02
N ILE A 39 -8.75 -1.49 -6.77
CA ILE A 39 -7.34 -1.15 -6.58
C ILE A 39 -7.05 0.18 -7.26
N ILE A 40 -6.67 1.18 -6.48
CA ILE A 40 -6.36 2.54 -6.96
C ILE A 40 -4.88 2.63 -7.33
N GLU A 41 -4.01 2.15 -6.45
CA GLU A 41 -2.55 2.22 -6.64
C GLU A 41 -1.84 1.10 -5.90
N GLN A 42 -0.68 0.69 -6.40
CA GLN A 42 0.21 -0.28 -5.77
C GLN A 42 1.60 0.31 -5.68
N ASN A 43 2.34 -0.04 -4.63
CA ASN A 43 3.72 0.39 -4.42
C ASN A 43 3.90 1.92 -4.40
N TYR A 44 2.97 2.66 -3.79
CA TYR A 44 3.07 4.12 -3.65
C TYR A 44 4.26 4.49 -2.76
N ARG A 45 5.09 5.43 -3.22
CA ARG A 45 6.32 5.86 -2.54
C ARG A 45 6.42 7.38 -2.53
N CYS A 46 6.75 7.92 -1.36
CA CYS A 46 7.08 9.32 -1.18
C CYS A 46 8.26 9.48 -0.21
N ASN A 47 8.69 10.71 0.03
CA ASN A 47 9.77 11.01 0.97
C ASN A 47 9.47 10.63 2.43
N LEU A 48 8.20 10.44 2.79
CA LEU A 48 7.77 10.05 4.15
C LEU A 48 7.69 8.53 4.34
N GLY A 49 7.61 7.75 3.26
CA GLY A 49 7.46 6.31 3.32
C GLY A 49 6.80 5.70 2.08
N GLU A 50 6.30 4.48 2.25
CA GLU A 50 5.67 3.69 1.21
C GLU A 50 4.36 3.09 1.72
N ILE A 51 3.44 2.79 0.81
CA ILE A 51 2.22 2.01 1.03
C ILE A 51 2.14 0.97 -0.08
N ASP A 52 1.95 -0.30 0.29
CA ASP A 52 1.97 -1.40 -0.67
C ASP A 52 0.75 -1.37 -1.60
N ILE A 53 -0.44 -1.13 -1.05
CA ILE A 53 -1.69 -1.08 -1.82
C ILE A 53 -2.59 0.05 -1.31
N ILE A 54 -3.11 0.87 -2.21
CA ILE A 54 -4.18 1.82 -1.98
C ILE A 54 -5.41 1.33 -2.73
N ALA A 55 -6.52 1.15 -2.02
CA ALA A 55 -7.73 0.58 -2.58
C ALA A 55 -8.98 1.33 -2.10
N ARG A 56 -10.10 1.16 -2.79
CA ARG A 56 -11.40 1.72 -2.40
C ARG A 56 -12.39 0.61 -2.08
N ASP A 57 -13.07 0.77 -0.95
CA ASP A 57 -14.17 -0.07 -0.48
C ASP A 57 -15.41 0.81 -0.39
N GLY A 58 -16.24 0.80 -1.44
CA GLY A 58 -17.34 1.74 -1.59
C GLY A 58 -16.87 3.20 -1.53
N ARG A 59 -17.18 3.89 -0.43
CA ARG A 59 -16.79 5.30 -0.20
C ARG A 59 -15.50 5.46 0.61
N VAL A 60 -14.91 4.35 1.08
CA VAL A 60 -13.74 4.37 1.97
C VAL A 60 -12.48 4.15 1.14
N LEU A 61 -11.51 5.06 1.28
CA LEU A 61 -10.16 4.86 0.76
C LEU A 61 -9.31 4.16 1.82
N THR A 62 -8.73 3.02 1.46
CA THR A 62 -7.99 2.11 2.35
C THR A 62 -6.52 2.07 1.96
N PHE A 63 -5.64 2.26 2.95
CA PHE A 63 -4.18 2.17 2.81
C PHE A 63 -3.71 0.87 3.47
N ILE A 64 -3.09 -0.02 2.69
CA ILE A 64 -2.85 -1.40 3.05
C ILE A 64 -1.36 -1.71 2.98
N GLU A 65 -0.84 -2.27 4.08
CA GLU A 65 0.51 -2.83 4.15
C GLU A 65 0.41 -4.37 4.07
N VAL A 66 1.10 -4.96 3.10
CA VAL A 66 1.17 -6.41 2.89
C VAL A 66 2.33 -6.97 3.71
N LYS A 67 2.03 -7.91 4.60
CA LYS A 67 3.07 -8.69 5.30
C LYS A 67 3.02 -10.14 4.85
N ALA A 68 4.05 -10.57 4.11
CA ALA A 68 4.28 -11.99 3.85
C ALA A 68 4.82 -12.65 5.13
N ARG A 69 4.02 -13.52 5.75
CA ARG A 69 4.46 -14.31 6.91
C ARG A 69 5.13 -15.60 6.41
N ARG A 70 6.37 -15.86 6.84
CA ARG A 70 7.12 -17.10 6.49
C ARG A 70 7.01 -18.22 7.53
N THR A 71 6.62 -17.92 8.77
CA THR A 71 6.46 -18.90 9.86
C THR A 71 5.26 -18.57 10.75
N SER A 72 4.62 -19.58 11.34
CA SER A 72 3.49 -19.48 12.27
C SER A 72 3.88 -19.00 13.69
N GLY A 73 5.14 -18.62 13.92
CA GLY A 73 5.68 -18.24 15.23
C GLY A 73 5.30 -16.82 15.68
N PHE A 74 4.48 -16.79 16.74
CA PHE A 74 4.19 -15.74 17.73
C PHE A 74 4.22 -14.24 17.35
N GLY A 75 3.05 -13.63 17.59
CA GLY A 75 2.80 -12.19 17.49
C GLY A 75 1.40 -11.98 16.90
N GLY A 76 0.37 -11.91 17.76
CA GLY A 76 -1.01 -11.70 17.31
C GLY A 76 -1.13 -10.47 16.39
N PRO A 77 -2.12 -10.41 15.48
CA PRO A 77 -2.28 -9.32 14.49
C PRO A 77 -2.16 -7.90 15.10
N LYS A 78 -2.62 -7.76 16.34
CA LYS A 78 -2.56 -6.58 17.20
C LYS A 78 -1.15 -6.03 17.49
N TRP A 79 -0.10 -6.86 17.49
CA TRP A 79 1.28 -6.41 17.70
C TRP A 79 1.98 -5.97 16.39
N ALA A 80 1.38 -6.26 15.24
CA ALA A 80 1.99 -6.01 13.93
C ALA A 80 1.85 -4.55 13.43
N VAL A 81 1.08 -3.72 14.14
CA VAL A 81 0.83 -2.30 13.79
C VAL A 81 1.06 -1.41 15.02
N THR A 82 2.33 -1.26 15.39
CA THR A 82 2.74 -0.39 16.50
C THR A 82 2.27 1.06 16.29
N PRO A 83 2.13 1.89 17.34
CA PRO A 83 1.77 3.31 17.19
C PRO A 83 2.70 4.10 16.27
N ARG A 84 3.98 3.69 16.19
CA ARG A 84 4.95 4.26 15.23
C ARG A 84 4.57 3.90 13.79
N LYS A 85 4.15 2.66 13.53
CA LYS A 85 3.71 2.23 12.20
C LYS A 85 2.42 2.92 11.79
N GLN A 86 1.46 3.06 12.71
CA GLN A 86 0.23 3.82 12.48
C GLN A 86 0.54 5.27 12.10
N ARG A 87 1.34 5.97 12.90
CA ARG A 87 1.76 7.36 12.59
C ARG A 87 2.41 7.50 11.22
N LYS A 88 3.31 6.58 10.87
CA LYS A 88 3.96 6.59 9.55
C LYS A 88 2.95 6.42 8.42
N ILE A 89 2.06 5.44 8.52
CA ILE A 89 1.01 5.19 7.53
C ILE A 89 0.10 6.41 7.41
N SER A 90 -0.33 7.02 8.52
CA SER A 90 -1.16 8.22 8.51
C SER A 90 -0.50 9.40 7.81
N MET A 91 0.80 9.64 8.04
CA MET A 91 1.54 10.72 7.35
C MET A 91 1.64 10.48 5.84
N VAL A 92 1.92 9.25 5.42
CA VAL A 92 2.00 8.90 4.00
C VAL A 92 0.62 9.00 3.34
N ALA A 93 -0.43 8.53 4.02
CA ALA A 93 -1.82 8.64 3.55
C ALA A 93 -2.27 10.10 3.39
N LEU A 94 -1.96 10.99 4.34
CA LEU A 94 -2.29 12.41 4.24
C LEU A 94 -1.56 13.07 3.05
N LYS A 95 -0.29 12.72 2.82
CA LYS A 95 0.47 13.20 1.67
C LYS A 95 -0.19 12.74 0.36
N TYR A 96 -0.58 11.47 0.28
CA TYR A 96 -1.31 10.91 -0.86
C TYR A 96 -2.61 11.65 -1.16
N LEU A 97 -3.45 11.85 -0.14
CA LEU A 97 -4.74 12.54 -0.28
C LEU A 97 -4.57 13.98 -0.77
N LYS A 98 -3.52 14.67 -0.32
CA LYS A 98 -3.21 16.04 -0.74
C LYS A 98 -2.73 16.08 -2.20
N GLU A 99 -1.94 15.11 -2.63
CA GLU A 99 -1.41 15.04 -4.01
C GLU A 99 -2.47 14.64 -5.03
N THR A 100 -3.46 13.85 -4.61
CA THR A 100 -4.51 13.29 -5.49
C THR A 100 -5.85 14.03 -5.38
N GLU A 101 -5.91 15.11 -4.60
CA GLU A 101 -7.13 15.87 -4.33
C GLU A 101 -8.30 14.99 -3.83
N GLN A 102 -7.98 13.93 -3.09
CA GLN A 102 -8.95 12.99 -2.50
C GLN A 102 -9.36 13.38 -1.08
N MET A 103 -8.97 14.57 -0.60
CA MET A 103 -9.49 15.12 0.66
C MET A 103 -10.99 15.43 0.54
N GLY A 104 -11.82 14.61 1.18
CA GLY A 104 -13.20 14.95 1.53
C GLY A 104 -14.06 15.45 0.37
N LYS A 105 -14.06 14.77 -0.78
CA LYS A 105 -15.08 14.98 -1.81
C LYS A 105 -16.44 14.65 -1.19
N LYS A 106 -17.18 15.70 -0.80
CA LYS A 106 -18.56 15.63 -0.28
C LYS A 106 -19.49 15.05 -1.34
#